data_AF-A0A352S4E6-F1
#
_entry.id   AF-A0A352S4E6-F1
#
_cell.length_a   1.000
_cell.length_b   1.000
_cell.length_c   1.000
_cell.angle_alpha   90.00
_cell.angle_beta   90.00
_cell.angle_gamma   90.00
#
_symmetry.space_group_name_H-M   'P 1'
#
loop_
_entity.id
_entity.type
_entity.pdbx_description
1 polymer ?
#
loop_
_entity_poly.entity_id
_entity_poly.type
_entity_poly.pdbx_seq_one_letter_code
_entity_poly.pdbx_strand_id
1 'polypeptide(L)'
;MATGKGAAASDKEGKSQPFQFVPGPFDPATWLEWSRQWVPEANGDMPSGFPAGMAGAFPGGFPGGEAFVQAFQNAFQGAATQGANGVNGAGGVKIAPAQLARIQERFFRDFAELWREMGEGAVAASTPAPNGAANADSASQRLSDKRFASPAWRNNAPYRYTAAFYLLTARAMTELAEAVEADPKVRQRIRFAVSQWVDAMSPANFLATNPDAQQRLIESGGESLRKGVRNMLEDLARGKISQTDETAFEVGRNMAVTEGAVVYENEYFQLLQYKPLTDKVYERPLLMVPPCINKFYILDLQPESSLVRHAVEQGNTVFLVSWRNPDASMAERTWDEYIEHAAIRAIEVTRDISGQDKINVLGFCVGGTIVSTALSVLAARGERPAASLTLLTTLLDFADTGILDVFVDEAHVQLREATLGGAGGAPCGLLRGVELANTFSFLRPNDLVW
;
A
#
# COMPACT_ATOMS: atom_id res chain seq x y z
N MET A 1 -58.03 28.77 32.99
CA MET A 1 -58.96 27.62 32.85
C MET A 1 -58.34 26.71 31.80
N ALA A 2 -57.61 25.67 32.19
CA ALA A 2 -58.12 24.32 32.53
C ALA A 2 -58.66 23.60 31.28
N THR A 3 -58.34 22.34 30.94
CA THR A 3 -57.58 21.23 31.56
C THR A 3 -57.65 20.01 30.61
N GLY A 4 -56.72 19.06 30.72
CA GLY A 4 -56.97 17.60 30.50
C GLY A 4 -56.08 16.95 29.42
N LYS A 5 -55.01 16.22 29.78
CA LYS A 5 -54.93 14.75 30.07
C LYS A 5 -55.36 13.88 28.88
N GLY A 6 -54.63 12.92 28.32
CA GLY A 6 -53.46 12.14 28.74
C GLY A 6 -53.71 10.66 28.38
N ALA A 7 -52.86 10.04 27.57
CA ALA A 7 -52.72 8.57 27.40
C ALA A 7 -51.38 8.31 26.69
N ALA A 8 -50.33 8.01 27.46
CA ALA A 8 -49.80 6.65 27.68
C ALA A 8 -48.97 6.13 26.47
N ALA A 9 -47.70 6.50 26.42
CA ALA A 9 -46.68 5.80 25.64
C ALA A 9 -46.01 4.77 26.54
N SER A 10 -46.02 3.50 26.11
CA SER A 10 -45.39 2.39 26.81
C SER A 10 -43.87 2.46 26.65
N ASP A 11 -43.18 2.39 27.78
CA ASP A 11 -41.74 2.17 27.92
C ASP A 11 -41.26 0.92 27.16
N LYS A 12 -40.16 1.08 26.41
CA LYS A 12 -38.93 0.25 26.47
C LYS A 12 -37.97 0.64 25.33
N GLU A 13 -37.29 1.77 25.49
CA GLU A 13 -36.00 1.98 24.82
C GLU A 13 -34.89 1.42 25.72
N GLY A 14 -34.35 0.28 25.33
CA GLY A 14 -33.10 -0.23 25.88
C GLY A 14 -31.96 0.69 25.46
N LYS A 15 -31.68 1.71 26.29
CA LYS A 15 -30.46 2.52 26.17
C LYS A 15 -29.26 1.61 26.43
N SER A 16 -28.53 1.26 25.36
CA SER A 16 -27.17 0.73 25.49
C SER A 16 -26.32 1.77 26.22
N GLN A 17 -25.90 1.43 27.44
CA GLN A 17 -24.99 2.25 28.22
C GLN A 17 -23.67 2.42 27.44
N PRO A 18 -23.08 3.63 27.39
CA PRO A 18 -21.75 3.82 26.83
C PRO A 18 -20.73 3.01 27.65
N PHE A 19 -19.84 2.29 26.96
CA PHE A 19 -18.81 1.45 27.56
C PHE A 19 -17.86 2.34 28.38
N GLN A 20 -17.95 2.26 29.71
CA GLN A 20 -17.03 2.96 30.63
C GLN A 20 -15.89 2.02 31.01
N PHE A 21 -14.67 2.36 30.57
CA PHE A 21 -13.45 1.80 31.17
C PHE A 21 -13.29 2.39 32.57
N VAL A 22 -13.34 1.56 33.61
CA VAL A 22 -12.99 1.97 34.97
C VAL A 22 -11.46 2.14 35.03
N PRO A 23 -10.93 3.31 35.42
CA PRO A 23 -9.49 3.50 35.53
C PRO A 23 -8.98 2.70 36.74
N GLY A 24 -8.24 1.64 36.48
CA GLY A 24 -7.53 0.84 37.48
C GLY A 24 -6.18 0.38 36.92
N PRO A 25 -5.23 -0.02 37.79
CA PRO A 25 -3.98 -0.63 37.31
C PRO A 25 -4.30 -1.84 36.45
N PHE A 26 -3.68 -1.92 35.27
CA PHE A 26 -3.81 -3.06 34.36
C PHE A 26 -3.45 -4.35 35.12
N ASP A 27 -4.43 -5.23 35.30
CA ASP A 27 -4.22 -6.57 35.86
C ASP A 27 -4.09 -7.57 34.69
N PRO A 28 -2.88 -8.13 34.47
CA PRO A 28 -2.61 -9.05 33.37
C PRO A 28 -3.45 -10.33 33.44
N ALA A 29 -3.88 -10.76 34.63
CA ALA A 29 -4.62 -12.00 34.83
C ALA A 29 -6.09 -11.85 34.41
N THR A 30 -6.75 -10.77 34.83
CA THR A 30 -8.11 -10.44 34.35
C THR A 30 -8.14 -10.09 32.87
N TRP A 31 -7.08 -9.49 32.32
CA TRP A 31 -6.97 -9.32 30.87
C TRP A 31 -6.80 -10.65 30.12
N LEU A 32 -6.02 -11.60 30.65
CA LEU A 32 -5.88 -12.92 30.04
C LEU A 32 -7.22 -13.66 30.00
N GLU A 33 -8.00 -13.60 31.09
CA GLU A 33 -9.34 -14.17 31.16
C GLU A 33 -10.35 -13.46 30.24
N TRP A 34 -10.28 -12.13 30.16
CA TRP A 34 -11.10 -11.33 29.24
C TRP A 34 -10.73 -11.58 27.77
N SER A 35 -9.44 -11.69 27.43
CA SER A 35 -8.98 -11.97 26.07
C SER A 35 -9.45 -13.33 25.54
N ARG A 36 -9.61 -14.32 26.44
CA ARG A 36 -10.22 -15.62 26.14
C ARG A 36 -11.71 -15.53 25.80
N GLN A 37 -12.42 -14.51 26.28
CA GLN A 37 -13.82 -14.24 25.93
C GLN A 37 -13.97 -13.56 24.56
N TRP A 38 -12.89 -12.98 24.03
CA TRP A 38 -12.83 -12.36 22.70
C TRP A 38 -12.16 -13.25 21.65
N VAL A 39 -11.73 -14.46 22.04
CA VAL A 39 -11.55 -15.56 21.07
C VAL A 39 -12.96 -15.96 20.64
N PRO A 40 -13.36 -15.76 19.38
CA PRO A 40 -14.71 -16.11 18.97
C PRO A 40 -14.92 -17.62 19.20
N GLU A 41 -15.93 -17.99 19.98
CA GLU A 41 -16.75 -19.13 19.58
C GLU A 41 -17.32 -18.75 18.21
N ALA A 42 -16.60 -19.15 17.16
CA ALA A 42 -16.91 -18.81 15.79
C ALA A 42 -18.28 -19.41 15.43
N ASN A 43 -19.34 -18.62 15.60
CA ASN A 43 -20.59 -18.87 14.92
C ASN A 43 -20.39 -18.65 13.42
N GLY A 44 -19.89 -19.71 12.78
CA GLY A 44 -20.48 -20.23 11.56
C GLY A 44 -20.06 -19.63 10.23
N ASP A 45 -19.90 -18.31 10.08
CA ASP A 45 -19.76 -17.72 8.74
C ASP A 45 -18.60 -16.72 8.62
N MET A 46 -17.58 -17.12 7.85
CA MET A 46 -16.51 -16.27 7.35
C MET A 46 -16.92 -15.62 6.01
N PRO A 47 -16.29 -14.51 5.58
CA PRO A 47 -16.53 -13.91 4.27
C PRO A 47 -16.35 -14.93 3.14
N SER A 48 -17.24 -14.90 2.13
CA SER A 48 -17.19 -15.82 1.00
C SER A 48 -15.87 -15.69 0.23
N GLY A 49 -15.00 -16.71 0.34
CA GLY A 49 -13.64 -16.74 -0.23
C GLY A 49 -12.56 -17.25 0.73
N PHE A 50 -12.88 -17.47 2.01
CA PHE A 50 -11.97 -18.09 2.98
C PHE A 50 -12.08 -19.63 2.96
N PRO A 51 -10.98 -20.40 2.87
CA PRO A 51 -11.05 -21.86 2.93
C PRO A 51 -11.59 -22.34 4.28
N ALA A 52 -12.79 -22.92 4.26
CA ALA A 52 -13.35 -23.61 5.43
C ALA A 52 -12.44 -24.78 5.83
N GLY A 53 -11.86 -24.72 7.04
CA GLY A 53 -11.05 -25.80 7.60
C GLY A 53 -9.86 -25.36 8.46
N MET A 54 -9.41 -24.10 8.38
CA MET A 54 -8.19 -23.68 9.09
C MET A 54 -8.44 -23.17 10.52
N ALA A 55 -9.68 -22.85 10.89
CA ALA A 55 -10.02 -22.44 12.26
C ALA A 55 -9.79 -23.56 13.30
N GLY A 56 -9.77 -24.83 12.86
CA GLY A 56 -9.49 -25.99 13.71
C GLY A 56 -8.02 -26.42 13.79
N ALA A 57 -7.09 -25.73 13.13
CA ALA A 57 -5.69 -26.18 13.06
C ALA A 57 -4.85 -25.82 14.30
N PHE A 58 -5.35 -24.96 15.20
CA PHE A 58 -4.61 -24.53 16.39
C PHE A 58 -5.43 -24.35 17.70
N PRO A 59 -6.32 -25.28 18.10
CA PRO A 59 -6.75 -25.38 19.49
C PRO A 59 -5.88 -26.43 20.22
N GLY A 60 -4.73 -25.98 20.75
CA GLY A 60 -3.92 -26.77 21.69
C GLY A 60 -2.73 -27.52 21.08
N GLY A 61 -1.55 -26.91 21.18
CA GLY A 61 -0.27 -27.56 20.89
C GLY A 61 0.10 -27.64 19.41
N PHE A 62 1.40 -27.49 19.13
CA PHE A 62 1.96 -27.68 17.80
C PHE A 62 1.61 -29.10 17.30
N PRO A 63 0.87 -29.24 16.18
CA PRO A 63 0.62 -30.57 15.61
C PRO A 63 1.95 -31.17 15.16
N GLY A 64 2.17 -32.45 15.46
CA GLY A 64 3.34 -33.20 14.97
C GLY A 64 3.44 -33.14 13.44
N GLY A 65 4.66 -33.31 12.91
CA GLY A 65 4.98 -33.09 11.50
C GLY A 65 3.99 -33.66 10.49
N GLU A 66 3.42 -34.85 10.72
CA GLU A 66 2.41 -35.44 9.81
C GLU A 66 1.10 -34.67 9.74
N ALA A 67 0.60 -34.15 10.87
CA ALA A 67 -0.65 -33.39 10.92
C ALA A 67 -0.49 -32.00 10.26
N PHE A 68 0.70 -31.40 10.35
CA PHE A 68 1.03 -30.19 9.59
C PHE A 68 1.10 -30.47 8.09
N VAL A 69 1.71 -31.59 7.67
CA VAL A 69 1.78 -31.99 6.25
C VAL A 69 0.39 -32.19 5.66
N GLN A 70 -0.50 -32.85 6.41
CA GLN A 70 -1.89 -33.06 5.98
C GLN A 70 -2.66 -31.73 5.92
N ALA A 71 -2.51 -30.86 6.91
CA ALA A 71 -3.15 -29.54 6.91
C ALA A 71 -2.65 -28.65 5.76
N PHE A 72 -1.35 -28.68 5.47
CA PHE A 72 -0.74 -27.95 4.37
C PHE A 72 -1.17 -28.49 3.00
N GLN A 73 -1.18 -29.83 2.81
CA GLN A 73 -1.66 -30.47 1.59
C GLN A 73 -3.15 -30.18 1.35
N ASN A 74 -3.97 -30.23 2.40
CA ASN A 74 -5.40 -29.94 2.31
C ASN A 74 -5.68 -28.45 2.07
N ALA A 75 -4.93 -27.53 2.71
CA ALA A 75 -5.05 -26.10 2.45
C ALA A 75 -4.63 -25.73 1.02
N PHE A 76 -3.60 -26.39 0.50
CA PHE A 76 -3.14 -26.18 -0.88
C PHE A 76 -4.12 -26.75 -1.91
N GLN A 77 -4.67 -27.95 -1.69
CA GLN A 77 -5.72 -28.52 -2.54
C GLN A 77 -7.04 -27.75 -2.44
N GLY A 78 -7.39 -27.24 -1.26
CA GLY A 78 -8.56 -26.40 -1.00
C GLY A 78 -8.45 -25.01 -1.66
N ALA A 79 -7.27 -24.37 -1.61
CA ALA A 79 -7.02 -23.11 -2.29
C ALA A 79 -7.04 -23.27 -3.82
N ALA A 80 -6.53 -24.40 -4.35
CA ALA A 80 -6.59 -24.74 -5.76
C ALA A 80 -8.02 -25.00 -6.28
N THR A 81 -8.96 -25.36 -5.39
CA THR A 81 -10.36 -25.65 -5.74
C THR A 81 -11.32 -24.49 -5.46
N GLN A 82 -11.08 -23.69 -4.41
CA GLN A 82 -11.92 -22.53 -4.08
C GLN A 82 -11.51 -21.24 -4.79
N GLY A 83 -10.24 -21.08 -5.19
CA GLY A 83 -9.80 -20.00 -6.08
C GLY A 83 -10.38 -20.08 -7.50
N ALA A 84 -11.02 -21.20 -7.85
CA ALA A 84 -11.64 -21.44 -9.15
C ALA A 84 -13.11 -21.02 -9.25
N ASN A 85 -13.79 -20.71 -8.14
CA ASN A 85 -15.22 -20.36 -8.17
C ASN A 85 -15.51 -18.86 -8.39
N GLY A 86 -14.47 -18.04 -8.61
CA GLY A 86 -14.60 -16.61 -8.93
C GLY A 86 -14.10 -16.23 -10.33
N VAL A 87 -13.52 -17.17 -11.08
CA VAL A 87 -12.95 -16.90 -12.41
C VAL A 87 -13.49 -17.96 -13.37
N ASN A 88 -14.55 -17.62 -14.11
CA ASN A 88 -14.95 -18.39 -15.28
C ASN A 88 -13.84 -18.28 -16.35
N GLY A 89 -12.87 -19.18 -16.27
CA GLY A 89 -11.75 -19.31 -17.20
C GLY A 89 -11.04 -20.63 -16.97
N ALA A 90 -11.31 -21.61 -17.82
CA ALA A 90 -10.79 -22.96 -17.74
C ALA A 90 -9.25 -23.00 -17.78
N GLY A 91 -8.64 -23.50 -16.71
CA GLY A 91 -7.20 -23.78 -16.64
C GLY A 91 -6.73 -24.02 -15.20
N GLY A 92 -6.89 -25.24 -14.69
CA GLY A 92 -6.38 -25.60 -13.37
C GLY A 92 -4.89 -25.27 -13.24
N VAL A 93 -4.52 -24.62 -12.14
CA VAL A 93 -3.14 -24.28 -11.80
C VAL A 93 -2.29 -25.56 -11.77
N LYS A 94 -1.29 -25.65 -12.64
CA LYS A 94 -0.38 -26.81 -12.72
C LYS A 94 0.99 -26.42 -12.16
N ILE A 95 1.60 -27.33 -11.42
CA ILE A 95 2.98 -27.22 -10.97
C ILE A 95 3.67 -28.52 -11.36
N ALA A 96 4.84 -28.44 -12.00
CA ALA A 96 5.63 -29.62 -12.35
C ALA A 96 5.89 -30.48 -11.10
N PRO A 97 5.56 -31.78 -11.09
CA PRO A 97 5.73 -32.64 -9.91
C PRO A 97 7.15 -32.64 -9.35
N ALA A 98 8.16 -32.57 -10.23
CA ALA A 98 9.56 -32.50 -9.82
C ALA A 98 9.91 -31.16 -9.13
N GLN A 99 9.31 -30.05 -9.54
CA GLN A 99 9.52 -28.74 -8.91
C GLN A 99 8.81 -28.69 -7.56
N LEU A 100 7.58 -29.19 -7.48
CA LEU A 100 6.84 -29.33 -6.22
C LEU A 100 7.63 -30.17 -5.20
N ALA A 101 8.14 -31.33 -5.62
CA ALA A 101 8.93 -32.20 -4.75
C ALA A 101 10.20 -31.50 -4.21
N ARG A 102 10.90 -30.71 -5.04
CA ARG A 102 12.09 -29.94 -4.60
C ARG A 102 11.74 -28.87 -3.56
N ILE A 103 10.64 -28.15 -3.77
CA ILE A 103 10.18 -27.11 -2.82
C ILE A 103 9.80 -27.78 -1.48
N GLN A 104 9.06 -28.88 -1.53
CA GLN A 104 8.70 -29.66 -0.34
C GLN A 104 9.94 -30.19 0.39
N GLU A 105 10.88 -30.81 -0.32
CA GLU A 105 12.11 -31.35 0.28
C GLU A 105 12.92 -30.25 0.98
N ARG A 106 13.05 -29.08 0.34
CA ARG A 106 13.72 -27.92 0.94
C ARG A 106 12.99 -27.40 2.16
N PHE A 107 11.67 -27.24 2.09
CA PHE A 107 10.85 -26.82 3.22
C PHE A 107 11.03 -27.76 4.42
N PHE A 108 10.93 -29.08 4.22
CA PHE A 108 11.07 -30.04 5.31
C PHE A 108 12.47 -30.07 5.91
N ARG A 109 13.51 -29.96 5.08
CA ARG A 109 14.89 -29.87 5.55
C ARG A 109 15.08 -28.66 6.47
N ASP A 110 14.70 -27.48 6.00
CA ASP A 110 14.89 -26.23 6.74
C ASP A 110 13.99 -26.18 7.98
N PHE A 111 12.78 -26.79 7.91
CA PHE A 111 11.88 -26.93 9.04
C PHE A 111 12.45 -27.87 10.11
N ALA A 112 13.01 -29.02 9.71
CA ALA A 112 13.65 -29.95 10.63
C ALA A 112 14.87 -29.32 11.32
N GLU A 113 15.65 -28.51 10.59
CA GLU A 113 16.74 -27.72 11.18
C GLU A 113 16.21 -26.70 12.19
N LEU A 114 15.17 -25.94 11.86
CA LEU A 114 14.56 -24.98 12.77
C LEU A 114 13.99 -25.66 14.03
N TRP A 115 13.36 -26.82 13.87
CA TRP A 115 12.83 -27.62 14.97
C TRP A 115 13.94 -28.15 15.89
N ARG A 116 15.05 -28.61 15.30
CA ARG A 116 16.23 -29.04 16.06
C ARG A 116 16.83 -27.90 16.86
N GLU A 117 16.97 -26.71 16.27
CA GLU A 117 17.44 -25.51 16.97
C GLU A 117 16.50 -25.12 18.12
N MET A 118 15.18 -25.26 17.94
CA MET A 118 14.19 -25.07 19.00
C MET A 118 14.40 -26.05 20.16
N GLY A 119 14.59 -27.33 19.85
CA GLY A 119 14.88 -28.36 20.84
C GLY A 119 16.18 -28.10 21.61
N GLU A 120 17.27 -27.80 20.90
CA GLU A 120 18.59 -27.51 21.49
C GLU A 120 18.56 -26.22 22.33
N GLY A 121 17.86 -25.18 21.89
CA GLY A 121 17.68 -23.93 22.64
C GLY A 121 16.81 -24.08 23.89
N ALA A 122 15.77 -24.93 23.85
CA ALA A 122 14.96 -25.26 25.02
C ALA A 122 15.76 -26.04 26.07
N VAL A 123 16.69 -26.90 25.65
CA VAL A 123 17.59 -27.65 26.54
C VAL A 123 18.66 -26.72 27.15
N ALA A 124 19.25 -25.81 26.36
CA ALA A 124 20.24 -24.84 26.86
C ALA A 124 19.67 -23.84 27.87
N ALA A 125 18.38 -23.47 27.79
CA ALA A 125 17.71 -22.63 28.79
C ALA A 125 17.50 -23.34 30.14
N SER A 126 17.64 -24.67 30.20
CA SER A 126 17.44 -25.50 31.40
C SER A 126 18.74 -25.92 32.10
N THR A 127 19.91 -25.51 31.62
CA THR A 127 21.21 -25.81 32.25
C THR A 127 22.18 -24.64 32.06
N PRO A 128 22.78 -24.06 33.11
CA PRO A 128 23.76 -22.99 32.94
C PRO A 128 25.09 -23.59 32.48
N ALA A 129 25.37 -23.56 31.18
CA ALA A 129 26.69 -23.88 30.65
C ALA A 129 27.53 -22.59 30.47
N PRO A 130 28.81 -22.60 30.88
CA PRO A 130 29.72 -21.48 30.66
C PRO A 130 30.15 -21.47 29.19
N ASN A 131 29.94 -20.34 28.51
CA ASN A 131 30.23 -20.08 27.08
C ASN A 131 29.22 -20.67 26.09
N GLY A 132 28.25 -19.86 25.63
CA GLY A 132 27.25 -20.26 24.65
C GLY A 132 26.71 -19.10 23.81
N ALA A 133 27.56 -18.47 23.00
CA ALA A 133 27.17 -17.42 22.05
C ALA A 133 26.96 -17.93 20.60
N ALA A 134 27.23 -19.21 20.30
CA ALA A 134 27.38 -19.65 18.91
C ALA A 134 26.09 -20.09 18.17
N ASN A 135 25.01 -20.47 18.86
CA ASN A 135 23.82 -21.07 18.21
C ASN A 135 22.58 -20.15 18.15
N ALA A 136 22.58 -19.01 18.87
CA ALA A 136 21.56 -17.97 18.68
C ALA A 136 21.76 -17.20 17.36
N ASP A 137 22.96 -17.26 16.78
CA ASP A 137 23.37 -16.53 15.59
C ASP A 137 22.81 -17.13 14.29
N SER A 138 22.62 -18.44 14.16
CA SER A 138 22.11 -19.07 12.91
C SER A 138 20.64 -18.77 12.65
N ALA A 139 19.76 -18.91 13.67
CA ALA A 139 18.35 -18.54 13.57
C ALA A 139 18.14 -17.03 13.42
N SER A 140 18.99 -16.21 14.07
CA SER A 140 18.94 -14.75 13.95
C SER A 140 19.48 -14.26 12.60
N GLN A 141 20.42 -14.98 11.97
CA GLN A 141 20.86 -14.73 10.59
C GLN A 141 19.76 -15.01 9.57
N ARG A 142 18.78 -15.89 9.89
CA ARG A 142 17.59 -16.14 9.05
C ARG A 142 16.53 -15.04 9.15
N LEU A 143 16.60 -14.15 10.14
CA LEU A 143 15.71 -12.99 10.28
C LEU A 143 16.22 -11.81 9.43
N SER A 144 16.16 -11.97 8.11
CA SER A 144 16.55 -10.94 7.14
C SER A 144 15.50 -9.84 6.92
N ASP A 145 14.27 -10.09 7.36
CA ASP A 145 13.15 -9.16 7.24
C ASP A 145 13.22 -8.05 8.30
N LYS A 146 13.04 -6.80 7.88
CA LYS A 146 13.07 -5.62 8.74
C LYS A 146 12.04 -5.67 9.87
N ARG A 147 10.89 -6.34 9.64
CA ARG A 147 9.83 -6.52 10.66
C ARG A 147 10.31 -7.22 11.92
N PHE A 148 11.37 -8.04 11.81
CA PHE A 148 11.94 -8.81 12.91
C PHE A 148 13.34 -8.32 13.32
N ALA A 149 13.65 -7.05 13.01
CA ALA A 149 14.97 -6.48 13.29
C ALA A 149 15.21 -6.17 14.78
N SER A 150 14.15 -6.01 15.57
CA SER A 150 14.28 -5.58 16.96
C SER A 150 14.96 -6.65 17.85
N PRO A 151 15.60 -6.25 18.96
CA PRO A 151 16.13 -7.19 19.93
C PRO A 151 15.05 -8.09 20.55
N ALA A 152 13.80 -7.62 20.66
CA ALA A 152 12.71 -8.38 21.26
C ALA A 152 12.38 -9.64 20.45
N TRP A 153 12.47 -9.56 19.11
CA TRP A 153 12.34 -10.72 18.22
C TRP A 153 13.54 -11.67 18.30
N ARG A 154 14.77 -11.15 18.43
CA ARG A 154 16.00 -11.96 18.34
C ARG A 154 16.40 -12.63 19.66
N ASN A 155 16.15 -11.96 20.78
CA ASN A 155 16.61 -12.38 22.10
C ASN A 155 15.63 -13.31 22.82
N ASN A 156 14.40 -13.43 22.32
CA ASN A 156 13.37 -14.26 22.93
C ASN A 156 13.03 -15.43 22.00
N ALA A 157 13.35 -16.64 22.47
CA ALA A 157 13.35 -17.83 21.63
C ALA A 157 11.97 -18.12 20.98
N PRO A 158 10.84 -18.14 21.73
CA PRO A 158 9.50 -18.25 21.13
C PRO A 158 9.20 -17.28 19.97
N TYR A 159 9.52 -15.99 20.10
CA TYR A 159 9.26 -15.02 19.03
C TYR A 159 10.23 -15.22 17.85
N ARG A 160 11.50 -15.52 18.13
CA ARG A 160 12.49 -15.84 17.08
C ARG A 160 12.04 -17.03 16.25
N TYR A 161 11.56 -18.10 16.88
CA TYR A 161 11.09 -19.30 16.18
C TYR A 161 9.82 -19.02 15.37
N THR A 162 8.88 -18.25 15.94
CA THR A 162 7.66 -17.86 15.24
C THR A 162 7.99 -17.05 13.97
N ALA A 163 8.89 -16.06 14.08
CA ALA A 163 9.33 -15.26 12.95
C ALA A 163 10.10 -16.08 11.91
N ALA A 164 11.00 -16.97 12.34
CA ALA A 164 11.76 -17.84 11.43
C ALA A 164 10.85 -18.85 10.71
N PHE A 165 9.86 -19.42 11.41
CA PHE A 165 8.87 -20.33 10.82
C PHE A 165 7.98 -19.62 9.80
N TYR A 166 7.54 -18.39 10.13
CA TYR A 166 6.83 -17.52 9.20
C TYR A 166 7.64 -17.26 7.93
N LEU A 167 8.91 -16.84 8.04
CA LEU A 167 9.76 -16.54 6.88
C LEU A 167 10.02 -17.78 6.01
N LEU A 168 10.20 -18.94 6.63
CA LEU A 168 10.36 -20.21 5.93
C LEU A 168 9.10 -20.57 5.13
N THR A 169 7.92 -20.39 5.73
CA THR A 169 6.63 -20.64 5.08
C THR A 169 6.35 -19.62 3.97
N ALA A 170 6.62 -18.34 4.22
CA ALA A 170 6.52 -17.25 3.26
C ALA A 170 7.36 -17.52 2.00
N ARG A 171 8.61 -17.97 2.19
CA ARG A 171 9.50 -18.36 1.09
C ARG A 171 8.93 -19.53 0.30
N ALA A 172 8.46 -20.58 0.96
CA ALA A 172 7.90 -21.74 0.27
C ALA A 172 6.61 -21.39 -0.51
N MET A 173 5.74 -20.56 0.04
CA MET A 173 4.56 -20.05 -0.66
C MET A 173 4.93 -19.23 -1.90
N THR A 174 5.98 -18.40 -1.79
CA THR A 174 6.50 -17.62 -2.91
C THR A 174 7.10 -18.53 -3.99
N GLU A 175 7.93 -19.52 -3.61
CA GLU A 175 8.49 -20.51 -4.53
C GLU A 175 7.38 -21.31 -5.24
N LEU A 176 6.29 -21.66 -4.55
CA LEU A 176 5.13 -22.33 -5.13
C LEU A 176 4.40 -21.45 -6.15
N ALA A 177 4.21 -20.16 -5.83
CA ALA A 177 3.60 -19.21 -6.75
C ALA A 177 4.43 -19.03 -8.04
N GLU A 178 5.76 -19.00 -7.90
CA GLU A 178 6.70 -18.93 -9.03
C GLU A 178 6.72 -20.22 -9.86
N ALA A 179 6.47 -21.37 -9.23
CA ALA A 179 6.42 -22.68 -9.87
C ALA A 179 5.14 -22.94 -10.68
N VAL A 180 4.16 -22.04 -10.61
CA VAL A 180 2.91 -22.19 -11.37
C VAL A 180 3.16 -22.10 -12.87
N GLU A 181 2.77 -23.15 -13.59
CA GLU A 181 2.66 -23.19 -15.03
C GLU A 181 1.37 -22.48 -15.47
N ALA A 182 1.49 -21.19 -15.74
CA ALA A 182 0.45 -20.36 -16.32
C ALA A 182 1.09 -19.35 -17.28
N ASP A 183 0.27 -18.62 -18.03
CA ASP A 183 0.75 -17.44 -18.75
C ASP A 183 1.35 -16.41 -17.78
N PRO A 184 2.26 -15.54 -18.26
CA PRO A 184 2.97 -14.59 -17.39
C PRO A 184 2.04 -13.72 -16.54
N LYS A 185 0.91 -13.25 -17.10
CA LYS A 185 -0.03 -12.36 -16.41
C LYS A 185 -0.76 -13.09 -15.28
N VAL A 186 -1.22 -14.31 -15.52
CA VAL A 186 -1.84 -15.15 -14.48
C VAL A 186 -0.83 -15.53 -13.40
N ARG A 187 0.39 -15.91 -13.76
CA ARG A 187 1.46 -16.19 -12.77
C ARG A 187 1.73 -14.98 -11.88
N GLN A 188 1.77 -13.79 -12.46
CA GLN A 188 1.98 -12.54 -11.73
C GLN A 188 0.83 -12.19 -10.79
N ARG A 189 -0.43 -12.41 -11.21
CA ARG A 189 -1.61 -12.29 -10.34
C ARG A 189 -1.55 -13.26 -9.15
N ILE A 190 -1.17 -14.51 -9.39
CA ILE A 190 -0.99 -15.51 -8.33
C ILE A 190 0.12 -15.09 -7.37
N ARG A 191 1.27 -14.66 -7.90
CA ARG A 191 2.39 -14.15 -7.08
C ARG A 191 1.96 -13.00 -6.20
N PHE A 192 1.23 -12.04 -6.77
CA PHE A 192 0.71 -10.89 -6.04
C PHE A 192 -0.28 -11.30 -4.95
N ALA A 193 -1.23 -12.18 -5.24
CA ALA A 193 -2.19 -12.67 -4.25
C ALA A 193 -1.49 -13.41 -3.10
N VAL A 194 -0.49 -14.24 -3.42
CA VAL A 194 0.33 -14.93 -2.42
C VAL A 194 1.12 -13.94 -1.58
N SER A 195 1.70 -12.89 -2.17
CA SER A 195 2.42 -11.87 -1.38
C SER A 195 1.48 -11.13 -0.43
N GLN A 196 0.26 -10.77 -0.85
CA GLN A 196 -0.74 -10.16 0.04
C GLN A 196 -1.03 -11.07 1.25
N TRP A 197 -1.24 -12.35 0.99
CA TRP A 197 -1.59 -13.32 2.03
C TRP A 197 -0.43 -13.55 2.99
N VAL A 198 0.79 -13.70 2.46
CA VAL A 198 2.02 -13.82 3.25
C VAL A 198 2.22 -12.59 4.13
N ASP A 199 2.05 -11.38 3.60
CA ASP A 199 2.23 -10.16 4.39
C ASP A 199 1.14 -10.00 5.46
N ALA A 200 -0.11 -10.32 5.13
CA ALA A 200 -1.24 -10.27 6.07
C ALA A 200 -1.05 -11.21 7.28
N MET A 201 -0.43 -12.37 7.07
CA MET A 201 -0.20 -13.38 8.09
C MET A 201 1.08 -13.17 8.92
N SER A 202 1.80 -12.06 8.70
CA SER A 202 2.99 -11.76 9.48
C SER A 202 2.66 -11.71 10.98
N PRO A 203 3.44 -12.38 11.85
CA PRO A 203 3.24 -12.32 13.29
C PRO A 203 3.49 -10.93 13.87
N ALA A 204 4.11 -10.02 13.10
CA ALA A 204 4.25 -8.62 13.48
C ALA A 204 2.93 -7.84 13.45
N ASN A 205 1.91 -8.32 12.71
CA ASN A 205 0.65 -7.59 12.53
C ASN A 205 -0.30 -7.73 13.73
N PHE A 206 -0.07 -8.72 14.60
CA PHE A 206 -0.98 -9.05 15.69
C PHE A 206 -0.35 -8.76 17.05
N LEU A 207 -1.06 -8.02 17.91
CA LEU A 207 -0.61 -7.72 19.27
C LEU A 207 -0.26 -8.98 20.07
N ALA A 208 -0.97 -10.10 19.86
CA ALA A 208 -0.72 -11.35 20.57
C ALA A 208 0.62 -12.02 20.23
N THR A 209 1.18 -11.75 19.05
CA THR A 209 2.41 -12.37 18.55
C THR A 209 3.56 -11.39 18.35
N ASN A 210 3.31 -10.08 18.47
CA ASN A 210 4.32 -9.04 18.30
C ASN A 210 4.92 -8.61 19.66
N PRO A 211 6.18 -8.98 19.96
CA PRO A 211 6.84 -8.64 21.22
C PRO A 211 7.12 -7.14 21.37
N ASP A 212 7.36 -6.40 20.28
CA ASP A 212 7.57 -4.94 20.34
C ASP A 212 6.28 -4.23 20.76
N ALA A 213 5.15 -4.65 20.21
CA ALA A 213 3.83 -4.12 20.57
C ALA A 213 3.47 -4.44 22.03
N GLN A 214 3.77 -5.66 22.49
CA GLN A 214 3.55 -6.08 23.88
C GLN A 214 4.44 -5.32 24.86
N GLN A 215 5.73 -5.16 24.54
CA GLN A 215 6.65 -4.38 25.35
C GLN A 215 6.19 -2.92 25.46
N ARG A 216 5.80 -2.31 24.34
CA ARG A 216 5.29 -0.93 24.32
C ARG A 216 3.96 -0.78 25.08
N LEU A 217 3.09 -1.79 25.04
CA LEU A 217 1.87 -1.84 25.84
C LEU A 217 2.19 -1.74 27.34
N ILE A 218 3.14 -2.56 27.80
CA ILE A 218 3.56 -2.61 29.20
C ILE A 218 4.24 -1.28 29.61
N GLU A 219 5.23 -0.82 28.84
CA GLU A 219 5.98 0.40 29.12
C GLU A 219 5.11 1.65 29.16
N SER A 220 4.07 1.70 28.32
CA SER A 220 3.13 2.82 28.27
C SER A 220 1.94 2.68 29.24
N GLY A 221 1.87 1.60 30.02
CA GLY A 221 0.72 1.33 30.90
C GLY A 221 -0.62 1.22 30.16
N GLY A 222 -0.62 0.75 28.91
CA GLY A 222 -1.82 0.62 28.08
C GLY A 222 -2.11 1.79 27.14
N GLU A 223 -1.42 2.94 27.29
CA GLU A 223 -1.72 4.15 26.51
C GLU A 223 -1.43 3.96 25.00
N SER A 224 -0.45 3.16 24.63
CA SER A 224 -0.16 2.84 23.22
C SER A 224 -1.32 2.12 22.52
N LEU A 225 -1.96 1.15 23.18
CA LEU A 225 -3.11 0.43 22.65
C LEU A 225 -4.34 1.34 22.53
N ARG A 226 -4.59 2.17 23.55
CA ARG A 226 -5.67 3.15 23.52
C ARG A 226 -5.53 4.10 22.32
N LYS A 227 -4.31 4.59 22.07
CA LYS A 227 -4.01 5.41 20.89
C LYS A 227 -4.22 4.63 19.58
N GLY A 228 -3.73 3.38 19.50
CA GLY A 228 -3.89 2.53 18.32
C GLY A 228 -5.35 2.28 17.95
N VAL A 229 -6.20 1.91 18.93
CA VAL A 229 -7.64 1.70 18.71
C VAL A 229 -8.33 2.99 18.24
N ARG A 230 -7.98 4.14 18.82
CA ARG A 230 -8.52 5.43 18.35
C ARG A 230 -8.13 5.70 16.89
N ASN A 231 -6.86 5.50 16.53
CA ASN A 231 -6.41 5.67 15.15
C ASN A 231 -7.18 4.74 14.20
N MET A 232 -7.37 3.47 14.57
CA MET A 232 -8.14 2.50 13.79
C MET A 232 -9.59 2.95 13.56
N LEU A 233 -10.25 3.47 14.59
CA LEU A 233 -11.63 3.97 14.48
C LEU A 233 -11.72 5.23 13.61
N GLU A 234 -10.75 6.15 13.72
CA GLU A 234 -10.67 7.34 12.88
C GLU A 234 -10.43 6.96 11.40
N ASP A 235 -9.56 5.99 11.15
CA ASP A 235 -9.27 5.49 9.80
C ASP A 235 -10.48 4.77 9.18
N LEU A 236 -11.20 3.97 9.97
CA LEU A 236 -12.44 3.31 9.54
C LEU A 236 -13.52 4.34 9.16
N ALA A 237 -13.65 5.42 9.95
CA ALA A 237 -14.58 6.50 9.65
C ALA A 237 -14.19 7.27 8.37
N ARG A 238 -12.89 7.37 8.06
CA ARG A 238 -12.37 8.02 6.85
C ARG A 238 -12.38 7.12 5.62
N GLY A 239 -12.45 5.80 5.80
CA GLY A 239 -12.38 4.82 4.71
C GLY A 239 -10.99 4.69 4.08
N LYS A 240 -9.93 5.16 4.75
CA LYS A 240 -8.52 5.04 4.33
C LYS A 240 -7.61 4.97 5.56
N ILE A 241 -6.49 4.25 5.45
CA ILE A 241 -5.45 4.18 6.49
C ILE A 241 -4.64 5.48 6.50
N SER A 242 -4.51 6.14 7.65
CA SER A 242 -3.70 7.35 7.78
C SER A 242 -2.23 7.01 8.02
N GLN A 243 -1.34 7.45 7.12
CA GLN A 243 0.11 7.22 7.23
C GLN A 243 0.85 8.33 7.98
N THR A 244 0.29 9.54 7.99
CA THR A 244 0.88 10.72 8.62
C THR A 244 -0.22 11.58 9.25
N ASP A 245 0.15 12.43 10.20
CA ASP A 245 -0.73 13.48 10.70
C ASP A 245 -0.96 14.53 9.61
N GLU A 246 -2.13 14.49 8.98
CA GLU A 246 -2.51 15.45 7.93
C GLU A 246 -2.64 16.90 8.46
N THR A 247 -2.77 17.09 9.78
CA THR A 247 -2.84 18.44 10.39
C THR A 247 -1.46 19.06 10.59
N ALA A 248 -0.39 18.27 10.54
CA ALA A 248 0.98 18.75 10.68
C ALA A 248 1.48 19.48 9.42
N PHE A 249 0.84 19.26 8.27
CA PHE A 249 1.30 19.78 6.97
C PHE A 249 0.26 20.68 6.32
N GLU A 250 0.67 21.89 5.97
CA GLU A 250 -0.14 22.92 5.35
C GLU A 250 0.57 23.43 4.09
N VAL A 251 -0.03 23.14 2.94
CA VAL A 251 0.48 23.55 1.61
C VAL A 251 0.50 25.08 1.54
N GLY A 252 1.62 25.65 1.13
CA GLY A 252 1.88 27.08 1.10
C GLY A 252 2.44 27.66 2.41
N ARG A 253 2.51 26.88 3.50
CA ARG A 253 3.08 27.32 4.78
C ARG A 253 4.31 26.55 5.20
N ASN A 254 4.24 25.21 5.18
CA ASN A 254 5.37 24.34 5.54
C ASN A 254 5.62 23.22 4.51
N MET A 255 4.85 23.21 3.42
CA MET A 255 5.14 22.47 2.19
C MET A 255 4.85 23.33 0.96
N ALA A 256 5.50 23.07 -0.18
CA ALA A 256 5.34 23.87 -1.40
C ALA A 256 5.56 25.38 -1.16
N VAL A 257 6.66 25.69 -0.47
CA VAL A 257 6.99 27.05 0.01
C VAL A 257 8.04 27.75 -0.84
N THR A 258 8.43 27.18 -1.99
CA THR A 258 9.35 27.86 -2.91
C THR A 258 8.64 29.09 -3.48
N GLU A 259 9.22 30.28 -3.27
CA GLU A 259 8.58 31.54 -3.64
C GLU A 259 8.34 31.61 -5.16
N GLY A 260 7.11 31.91 -5.56
CA GLY A 260 6.69 31.98 -6.95
C GLY A 260 5.32 32.63 -7.10
N ALA A 261 4.86 32.74 -8.34
CA ALA A 261 3.55 33.31 -8.67
C ALA A 261 2.85 32.49 -9.74
N VAL A 262 1.51 32.52 -9.71
CA VAL A 262 0.68 32.06 -10.84
C VAL A 262 0.81 33.10 -11.94
N VAL A 263 1.29 32.70 -13.12
CA VAL A 263 1.49 33.57 -14.29
C VAL A 263 0.51 33.29 -15.43
N TYR A 264 -0.21 32.17 -15.34
CA TYR A 264 -1.29 31.81 -16.26
C TYR A 264 -2.26 30.85 -15.56
N GLU A 265 -3.52 30.89 -15.95
CA GLU A 265 -4.57 30.00 -15.46
C GLU A 265 -5.61 29.75 -16.56
N ASN A 266 -6.10 28.52 -16.64
CA ASN A 266 -7.30 28.15 -17.39
C ASN A 266 -8.10 27.07 -16.66
N GLU A 267 -9.08 26.45 -17.32
CA GLU A 267 -9.91 25.44 -16.67
C GLU A 267 -9.14 24.17 -16.24
N TYR A 268 -7.94 23.92 -16.77
CA TYR A 268 -7.18 22.68 -16.56
C TYR A 268 -6.03 22.83 -15.57
N PHE A 269 -5.36 23.98 -15.56
CA PHE A 269 -4.16 24.17 -14.74
C PHE A 269 -3.86 25.64 -14.44
N GLN A 270 -3.03 25.83 -13.43
CA GLN A 270 -2.29 27.06 -13.19
C GLN A 270 -0.82 26.84 -13.57
N LEU A 271 -0.22 27.80 -14.28
CA LEU A 271 1.22 27.82 -14.52
C LEU A 271 1.89 28.66 -13.44
N LEU A 272 2.77 28.03 -12.67
CA LEU A 272 3.61 28.70 -11.68
C LEU A 272 4.92 29.11 -12.33
N GLN A 273 5.40 30.32 -12.02
CA GLN A 273 6.78 30.75 -12.26
C GLN A 273 7.44 31.03 -10.92
N TYR A 274 8.58 30.40 -10.66
CA TYR A 274 9.30 30.59 -9.41
C TYR A 274 10.26 31.78 -9.48
N LYS A 275 10.39 32.47 -8.35
CA LYS A 275 11.29 33.61 -8.20
C LYS A 275 12.75 33.15 -8.29
N PRO A 276 13.61 33.80 -9.09
CA PRO A 276 15.03 33.47 -9.15
C PRO A 276 15.71 33.60 -7.78
N LEU A 277 16.62 32.66 -7.49
CA LEU A 277 17.49 32.69 -6.29
C LEU A 277 18.96 32.97 -6.65
N THR A 278 19.23 33.38 -7.89
CA THR A 278 20.54 33.71 -8.42
C THR A 278 20.50 35.02 -9.22
N ASP A 279 21.62 35.74 -9.30
CA ASP A 279 21.72 37.01 -10.05
C ASP A 279 21.56 36.83 -11.57
N LYS A 280 21.94 35.65 -12.07
CA LYS A 280 21.83 35.26 -13.46
C LYS A 280 21.23 33.86 -13.55
N VAL A 281 20.48 33.63 -14.62
CA VAL A 281 19.87 32.35 -14.95
C VAL A 281 20.25 31.94 -16.36
N TYR A 282 20.10 30.65 -16.67
CA TYR A 282 20.20 30.16 -18.03
C TYR A 282 19.13 30.80 -18.91
N GLU A 283 19.49 31.06 -20.16
CA GLU A 283 18.61 31.71 -21.14
C GLU A 283 17.34 30.88 -21.42
N ARG A 284 17.47 29.55 -21.50
CA ARG A 284 16.32 28.65 -21.73
C ARG A 284 15.70 28.26 -20.39
N PRO A 285 14.38 28.47 -20.20
CA PRO A 285 13.70 28.07 -18.99
C PRO A 285 13.49 26.54 -18.93
N LEU A 286 13.14 26.05 -17.75
CA LEU A 286 12.74 24.68 -17.48
C LEU A 286 11.25 24.63 -17.15
N LEU A 287 10.45 23.96 -17.99
CA LEU A 287 9.05 23.64 -17.71
C LEU A 287 8.94 22.26 -17.08
N MET A 288 8.36 22.17 -15.89
CA MET A 288 8.05 20.93 -15.19
C MET A 288 6.56 20.56 -15.35
N VAL A 289 6.30 19.35 -15.85
CA VAL A 289 4.97 18.75 -16.01
C VAL A 289 4.87 17.57 -15.02
N PRO A 290 4.32 17.80 -13.81
CA PRO A 290 4.13 16.76 -12.79
C PRO A 290 2.97 15.82 -13.18
N PRO A 291 2.77 14.69 -12.45
CA PRO A 291 1.58 13.87 -12.64
C PRO A 291 0.30 14.62 -12.24
N CYS A 292 -0.82 14.24 -12.85
CA CYS A 292 -2.16 14.71 -12.48
C CYS A 292 -2.93 13.73 -11.55
N ILE A 293 -2.31 12.60 -11.19
CA ILE A 293 -2.86 11.60 -10.24
C ILE A 293 -2.77 12.10 -8.81
N ASN A 294 -1.59 12.61 -8.44
CA ASN A 294 -1.31 13.29 -7.17
C ASN A 294 -0.97 14.75 -7.47
N LYS A 295 -0.90 15.58 -6.42
CA LYS A 295 -0.60 17.01 -6.58
C LYS A 295 0.89 17.25 -6.87
N PHE A 296 1.17 18.40 -7.50
CA PHE A 296 2.51 18.74 -8.00
C PHE A 296 3.60 18.86 -6.94
N TYR A 297 3.22 19.14 -5.69
CA TYR A 297 4.16 19.47 -4.61
C TYR A 297 5.05 18.29 -4.18
N ILE A 298 4.88 17.10 -4.77
CA ILE A 298 5.91 16.05 -4.69
C ILE A 298 7.28 16.51 -5.23
N LEU A 299 7.29 17.46 -6.17
CA LEU A 299 8.50 18.09 -6.68
C LEU A 299 8.96 19.30 -5.85
N ASP A 300 8.15 19.73 -4.88
CA ASP A 300 8.37 20.91 -4.03
C ASP A 300 7.85 20.65 -2.60
N LEU A 301 8.30 19.55 -1.97
CA LEU A 301 7.79 19.13 -0.66
C LEU A 301 8.19 20.10 0.44
N GLN A 302 9.43 19.97 0.93
CA GLN A 302 10.04 20.85 1.91
C GLN A 302 11.31 21.46 1.32
N PRO A 303 11.82 22.59 1.84
CA PRO A 303 13.03 23.23 1.34
C PRO A 303 14.20 22.28 1.08
N GLU A 304 14.42 21.31 1.97
CA GLU A 304 15.54 20.36 1.94
C GLU A 304 15.35 19.25 0.90
N SER A 305 14.11 19.05 0.42
CA SER A 305 13.72 17.97 -0.51
C SER A 305 13.05 18.48 -1.79
N SER A 306 13.09 19.79 -2.03
CA SER A 306 12.45 20.43 -3.19
C SER A 306 13.35 20.39 -4.42
N LEU A 307 12.94 19.63 -5.43
CA LEU A 307 13.58 19.63 -6.76
C LEU A 307 13.41 20.98 -7.45
N VAL A 308 12.23 21.61 -7.29
CA VAL A 308 11.93 22.93 -7.82
C VAL A 308 12.94 23.95 -7.28
N ARG A 309 13.06 24.04 -5.95
CA ARG A 309 13.99 24.96 -5.30
C ARG A 309 15.41 24.71 -5.74
N HIS A 310 15.84 23.45 -5.76
CA HIS A 310 17.17 23.09 -6.23
C HIS A 310 17.42 23.58 -7.66
N ALA A 311 16.47 23.35 -8.60
CA ALA A 311 16.62 23.80 -9.99
C ALA A 311 16.71 25.33 -10.11
N VAL A 312 15.95 26.08 -9.30
CA VAL A 312 16.03 27.53 -9.21
C VAL A 312 17.39 27.98 -8.68
N GLU A 313 17.90 27.36 -7.61
CA GLU A 313 19.23 27.64 -7.03
C GLU A 313 20.37 27.29 -8.00
N GLN A 314 20.18 26.31 -8.90
CA GLN A 314 21.12 26.01 -9.98
C GLN A 314 21.04 26.99 -11.16
N GLY A 315 20.24 28.06 -11.04
CA GLY A 315 20.14 29.12 -12.04
C GLY A 315 19.19 28.83 -13.20
N ASN A 316 18.18 27.97 -13.03
CA ASN A 316 17.12 27.83 -14.04
C ASN A 316 15.96 28.80 -13.75
N THR A 317 15.40 29.41 -14.78
CA THR A 317 14.02 29.92 -14.69
C THR A 317 13.07 28.73 -14.73
N VAL A 318 12.38 28.46 -13.63
CA VAL A 318 11.51 27.28 -13.51
C VAL A 318 10.04 27.68 -13.63
N PHE A 319 9.35 26.98 -14.53
CA PHE A 319 7.90 26.98 -14.63
C PHE A 319 7.36 25.60 -14.24
N LEU A 320 6.17 25.55 -13.64
CA LEU A 320 5.55 24.30 -13.22
C LEU A 320 4.05 24.30 -13.48
N VAL A 321 3.55 23.21 -14.04
CA VAL A 321 2.10 22.97 -14.23
C VAL A 321 1.48 22.49 -12.92
N SER A 322 0.59 23.29 -12.35
CA SER A 322 -0.26 22.91 -11.21
C SER A 322 -1.65 22.53 -11.72
N TRP A 323 -1.89 21.22 -11.84
CA TRP A 323 -3.16 20.67 -12.34
C TRP A 323 -4.34 21.05 -11.43
N ARG A 324 -5.47 21.39 -12.05
CA ARG A 324 -6.75 21.49 -11.34
C ARG A 324 -7.20 20.12 -10.86
N ASN A 325 -7.73 20.05 -9.64
CA ASN A 325 -8.46 18.88 -9.19
C ASN A 325 -9.86 18.89 -9.86
N PRO A 326 -10.21 17.93 -10.72
CA PRO A 326 -11.44 17.99 -11.52
C PRO A 326 -12.69 18.06 -10.65
N ASP A 327 -13.64 18.89 -11.06
CA ASP A 327 -15.00 18.89 -10.53
C ASP A 327 -15.99 18.38 -11.60
N ALA A 328 -17.28 18.36 -11.27
CA ALA A 328 -18.30 17.80 -12.16
C ALA A 328 -18.33 18.46 -13.55
N SER A 329 -17.90 19.72 -13.68
CA SER A 329 -17.82 20.41 -14.97
C SER A 329 -16.73 19.85 -15.90
N MET A 330 -15.83 19.02 -15.37
CA MET A 330 -14.73 18.40 -16.09
C MET A 330 -14.92 16.89 -16.30
N ALA A 331 -16.09 16.33 -16.00
CA ALA A 331 -16.32 14.90 -16.07
C ALA A 331 -16.19 14.32 -17.49
N GLU A 332 -16.41 15.13 -18.52
CA GLU A 332 -16.30 14.75 -19.93
C GLU A 332 -14.90 15.02 -20.51
N ARG A 333 -13.95 15.52 -19.71
CA ARG A 333 -12.63 15.89 -20.22
C ARG A 333 -11.83 14.67 -20.64
N THR A 334 -11.23 14.77 -21.82
CA THR A 334 -10.50 13.67 -22.47
C THR A 334 -8.99 13.84 -22.39
N TRP A 335 -8.26 12.78 -22.74
CA TRP A 335 -6.80 12.83 -22.87
C TRP A 335 -6.36 13.95 -23.83
N ASP A 336 -7.00 14.05 -24.99
CA ASP A 336 -6.68 15.04 -26.03
C ASP A 336 -6.84 16.47 -25.52
N GLU A 337 -7.86 16.74 -24.70
CA GLU A 337 -8.04 18.04 -24.07
C GLU A 337 -6.94 18.38 -23.06
N TYR A 338 -6.45 17.40 -22.29
CA TYR A 338 -5.28 17.61 -21.42
C TYR A 338 -4.00 17.86 -22.24
N ILE A 339 -3.85 17.22 -23.39
CA ILE A 339 -2.71 17.48 -24.29
C ILE A 339 -2.80 18.90 -24.85
N GLU A 340 -3.91 19.28 -25.44
CA GLU A 340 -4.08 20.56 -26.14
C GLU A 340 -4.13 21.74 -25.17
N HIS A 341 -5.04 21.68 -24.20
CA HIS A 341 -5.38 22.82 -23.35
C HIS A 341 -4.51 22.95 -22.10
N ALA A 342 -3.70 21.93 -21.77
CA ALA A 342 -2.77 22.01 -20.66
C ALA A 342 -1.31 21.83 -21.08
N ALA A 343 -0.91 20.69 -21.62
CA ALA A 343 0.50 20.41 -21.88
C ALA A 343 1.10 21.29 -22.99
N ILE A 344 0.46 21.34 -24.16
CA ILE A 344 0.85 22.22 -25.27
C ILE A 344 0.71 23.68 -24.83
N ARG A 345 -0.41 24.03 -24.19
CA ARG A 345 -0.63 25.40 -23.72
C ARG A 345 0.43 25.88 -22.72
N ALA A 346 0.87 25.02 -21.80
CA ALA A 346 1.94 25.35 -20.85
C ALA A 346 3.29 25.58 -21.56
N ILE A 347 3.59 24.78 -22.59
CA ILE A 347 4.79 24.97 -23.43
C ILE A 347 4.75 26.33 -24.13
N GLU A 348 3.61 26.68 -24.75
CA GLU A 348 3.39 27.97 -25.41
C GLU A 348 3.58 29.14 -24.44
N VAL A 349 2.85 29.14 -23.32
CA VAL A 349 2.92 30.23 -22.35
C VAL A 349 4.32 30.39 -21.76
N THR A 350 5.05 29.28 -21.52
CA THR A 350 6.43 29.32 -21.05
C THR A 350 7.37 29.95 -22.08
N ARG A 351 7.20 29.63 -23.38
CA ARG A 351 7.95 30.27 -24.47
C ARG A 351 7.63 31.75 -24.58
N ASP A 352 6.37 32.11 -24.53
CA ASP A 352 5.90 33.49 -24.63
C ASP A 352 6.48 34.36 -23.50
N ILE A 353 6.43 33.88 -22.25
CA ILE A 353 6.97 34.61 -21.09
C ILE A 353 8.50 34.72 -21.16
N SER A 354 9.18 33.64 -21.54
CA SER A 354 10.65 33.63 -21.59
C SER A 354 11.23 34.34 -22.82
N GLY A 355 10.43 34.59 -23.86
CA GLY A 355 10.89 35.10 -25.15
C GLY A 355 11.79 34.12 -25.90
N GLN A 356 11.82 32.84 -25.52
CA GLN A 356 12.72 31.85 -26.08
C GLN A 356 12.05 31.01 -27.16
N ASP A 357 12.77 30.77 -28.27
CA ASP A 357 12.30 29.86 -29.31
C ASP A 357 12.16 28.42 -28.78
N LYS A 358 13.01 28.01 -27.82
CA LYS A 358 12.93 26.68 -27.23
C LYS A 358 13.13 26.69 -25.73
N ILE A 359 12.46 25.76 -25.06
CA ILE A 359 12.53 25.54 -23.62
C ILE A 359 13.04 24.14 -23.29
N ASN A 360 13.56 23.93 -22.08
CA ASN A 360 13.80 22.60 -21.56
C ASN A 360 12.52 22.10 -20.90
N VAL A 361 12.21 20.81 -21.08
CA VAL A 361 10.98 20.21 -20.55
C VAL A 361 11.31 19.02 -19.68
N LEU A 362 10.65 18.91 -18.53
CA LEU A 362 10.73 17.78 -17.62
C LEU A 362 9.33 17.22 -17.37
N GLY A 363 9.15 15.93 -17.58
CA GLY A 363 7.93 15.21 -17.21
C GLY A 363 8.18 14.20 -16.10
N PHE A 364 7.26 14.11 -15.15
CA PHE A 364 7.34 13.16 -14.02
C PHE A 364 6.12 12.22 -14.01
N CYS A 365 6.37 10.91 -13.90
CA CYS A 365 5.33 9.88 -13.88
C CYS A 365 4.40 10.04 -15.10
N VAL A 366 3.07 10.08 -14.94
CA VAL A 366 2.11 10.29 -16.04
C VAL A 366 2.26 11.66 -16.71
N GLY A 367 2.81 12.67 -16.02
CA GLY A 367 3.15 13.96 -16.61
C GLY A 367 4.20 13.83 -17.72
N GLY A 368 5.10 12.84 -17.61
CA GLY A 368 6.02 12.48 -18.68
C GLY A 368 5.35 11.84 -19.89
N THR A 369 4.36 10.98 -19.67
CA THR A 369 3.56 10.40 -20.76
C THR A 369 2.78 11.49 -21.48
N ILE A 370 2.13 12.39 -20.73
CA ILE A 370 1.41 13.57 -21.24
C ILE A 370 2.32 14.44 -22.10
N VAL A 371 3.47 14.87 -21.57
CA VAL A 371 4.32 15.82 -22.30
C VAL A 371 5.04 15.17 -23.49
N SER A 372 5.31 13.86 -23.44
CA SER A 372 5.84 13.11 -24.59
C SER A 372 4.81 13.02 -25.72
N THR A 373 3.54 12.78 -25.39
CA THR A 373 2.45 12.82 -26.37
C THR A 373 2.28 14.23 -26.95
N ALA A 374 2.29 15.27 -26.12
CA ALA A 374 2.19 16.67 -26.55
C ALA A 374 3.32 17.05 -27.54
N LEU A 375 4.57 16.71 -27.22
CA LEU A 375 5.71 16.98 -28.10
C LEU A 375 5.63 16.18 -29.41
N SER A 376 5.05 14.98 -29.39
CA SER A 376 4.82 14.18 -30.60
C SER A 376 3.75 14.79 -31.50
N VAL A 377 2.66 15.28 -30.91
CA VAL A 377 1.60 16.03 -31.62
C VAL A 377 2.17 17.30 -32.26
N LEU A 378 2.94 18.08 -31.51
CA LEU A 378 3.59 19.29 -32.01
C LEU A 378 4.58 18.99 -33.14
N ALA A 379 5.38 17.92 -33.01
CA ALA A 379 6.29 17.50 -34.07
C ALA A 379 5.55 17.13 -35.36
N ALA A 380 4.39 16.47 -35.26
CA ALA A 380 3.53 16.17 -36.40
C ALA A 380 2.91 17.43 -37.03
N ARG A 381 2.68 18.48 -36.24
CA ARG A 381 2.28 19.82 -36.71
C ARG A 381 3.44 20.65 -37.29
N GLY A 382 4.67 20.14 -37.25
CA GLY A 382 5.87 20.82 -37.73
C GLY A 382 6.55 21.72 -36.71
N GLU A 383 6.12 21.69 -35.45
CA GLU A 383 6.62 22.53 -34.36
C GLU A 383 7.64 21.78 -33.50
N ARG A 384 8.70 22.47 -33.06
CA ARG A 384 9.76 21.87 -32.22
C ARG A 384 10.15 22.77 -31.04
N PRO A 385 9.22 23.03 -30.10
CA PRO A 385 9.42 23.99 -29.02
C PRO A 385 10.35 23.51 -27.89
N ALA A 386 10.65 22.22 -27.80
CA ALA A 386 11.56 21.69 -26.77
C ALA A 386 13.01 21.63 -27.27
N ALA A 387 13.94 22.18 -26.48
CA ALA A 387 15.37 22.00 -26.65
C ALA A 387 15.83 20.64 -26.10
N SER A 388 15.22 20.20 -24.99
CA SER A 388 15.46 18.90 -24.38
C SER A 388 14.19 18.38 -23.69
N LEU A 389 14.12 17.06 -23.51
CA LEU A 389 13.10 16.38 -22.71
C LEU A 389 13.77 15.49 -21.66
N THR A 390 13.40 15.68 -20.40
CA THR A 390 13.80 14.83 -19.27
C THR A 390 12.59 14.05 -18.78
N LEU A 391 12.71 12.74 -18.63
CA LEU A 391 11.65 11.86 -18.14
C LEU A 391 12.03 11.23 -16.81
N LEU A 392 11.31 11.57 -15.74
CA LEU A 392 11.50 11.02 -14.41
C LEU A 392 10.44 9.95 -14.13
N THR A 393 10.88 8.70 -13.95
CA THR A 393 10.03 7.54 -13.61
C THR A 393 8.75 7.49 -14.46
N THR A 394 8.90 7.63 -15.78
CA THR A 394 7.81 7.69 -16.74
C THR A 394 7.80 6.43 -17.59
N LEU A 395 6.62 5.84 -17.78
CA LEU A 395 6.39 4.79 -18.76
C LEU A 395 5.99 5.43 -20.11
N LEU A 396 6.67 5.00 -21.17
CA LEU A 396 6.27 5.23 -22.56
C LEU A 396 5.82 3.94 -23.22
N ASP A 397 6.52 2.85 -22.92
CA ASP A 397 6.09 1.49 -23.20
C ASP A 397 5.32 0.95 -21.99
N PHE A 398 4.08 0.52 -22.22
CA PHE A 398 3.16 -0.05 -21.23
C PHE A 398 2.96 -1.57 -21.43
N ALA A 399 3.83 -2.24 -22.19
CA ALA A 399 3.68 -3.68 -22.46
C ALA A 399 3.84 -4.58 -21.22
N ASP A 400 4.70 -4.18 -20.27
CA ASP A 400 4.89 -4.85 -18.98
C ASP A 400 4.86 -3.79 -17.87
N THR A 401 3.67 -3.53 -17.31
CA THR A 401 3.49 -2.50 -16.28
C THR A 401 3.81 -3.00 -14.87
N GLY A 402 4.33 -4.22 -14.76
CA GLY A 402 4.57 -4.86 -13.49
C GLY A 402 3.26 -5.07 -12.73
N ILE A 403 3.31 -4.89 -11.41
CA ILE A 403 2.23 -5.24 -10.48
C ILE A 403 0.89 -4.56 -10.79
N LEU A 404 0.87 -3.46 -11.55
CA LEU A 404 -0.36 -2.78 -11.96
C LEU A 404 -1.28 -3.65 -12.84
N ASP A 405 -0.71 -4.61 -13.59
CA ASP A 405 -1.47 -5.53 -14.46
C ASP A 405 -2.47 -6.42 -13.70
N VAL A 406 -2.29 -6.57 -12.38
CA VAL A 406 -3.23 -7.35 -11.54
C VAL A 406 -4.51 -6.57 -11.27
N PHE A 407 -4.45 -5.24 -11.28
CA PHE A 407 -5.58 -4.35 -10.96
C PHE A 407 -6.33 -3.87 -12.21
N VAL A 408 -5.76 -4.08 -13.40
CA VAL A 408 -6.33 -3.61 -14.66
C VAL A 408 -6.54 -4.79 -15.61
N ASP A 409 -7.80 -5.04 -15.95
CA ASP A 409 -8.17 -5.87 -17.08
C ASP A 409 -9.38 -5.32 -17.83
N GLU A 410 -9.65 -5.94 -18.98
CA GLU A 410 -10.69 -5.53 -19.91
C GLU A 410 -12.07 -5.48 -19.25
N ALA A 411 -12.37 -6.39 -18.32
CA ALA A 411 -13.63 -6.39 -17.61
C ALA A 411 -13.76 -5.16 -16.68
N HIS A 412 -12.68 -4.81 -15.96
CA HIS A 412 -12.65 -3.58 -15.18
C HIS A 412 -12.77 -2.34 -16.06
N VAL A 413 -12.09 -2.30 -17.21
CA VAL A 413 -12.18 -1.16 -18.15
C VAL A 413 -13.60 -1.00 -18.68
N GLN A 414 -14.23 -2.08 -19.15
CA GLN A 414 -15.63 -2.05 -19.62
C GLN A 414 -16.59 -1.58 -18.52
N LEU A 415 -16.37 -2.01 -17.28
CA LEU A 415 -17.15 -1.52 -16.14
C LEU A 415 -16.97 -0.01 -15.95
N ARG A 416 -15.74 0.50 -16.08
CA ARG A 416 -15.46 1.94 -15.98
C ARG A 416 -16.08 2.73 -17.13
N GLU A 417 -16.05 2.20 -18.35
CA GLU A 417 -16.72 2.83 -19.50
C GLU A 417 -18.24 2.91 -19.29
N ALA A 418 -18.85 1.84 -18.79
CA ALA A 418 -20.28 1.78 -18.49
C ALA A 418 -20.71 2.66 -17.30
N THR A 419 -19.84 2.87 -16.32
CA THR A 419 -20.19 3.58 -15.06
C THR A 419 -19.70 5.03 -15.00
N LEU A 420 -18.56 5.34 -15.63
CA LEU A 420 -17.91 6.65 -15.62
C LEU A 420 -17.76 7.23 -17.03
N GLY A 421 -17.49 6.41 -18.04
CA GLY A 421 -17.21 6.87 -19.41
C GLY A 421 -18.45 7.26 -20.21
N GLY A 422 -19.64 7.17 -19.62
CA GLY A 422 -20.91 7.51 -20.26
C GLY A 422 -21.40 6.50 -21.31
N ALA A 423 -20.79 5.30 -21.37
CA ALA A 423 -21.26 4.25 -22.26
C ALA A 423 -22.70 3.84 -21.91
N GLY A 424 -23.51 3.55 -22.93
CA GLY A 424 -24.93 3.24 -22.74
C GLY A 424 -25.82 4.45 -22.43
N GLY A 425 -25.31 5.68 -22.57
CA GLY A 425 -26.07 6.92 -22.34
C GLY A 425 -26.11 7.38 -20.89
N ALA A 426 -25.28 6.80 -20.02
CA ALA A 426 -25.08 7.29 -18.67
C ALA A 426 -24.33 8.65 -18.68
N PRO A 427 -24.55 9.53 -17.69
CA PRO A 427 -23.72 10.72 -17.53
C PRO A 427 -22.25 10.35 -17.26
N CYS A 428 -21.31 11.10 -17.82
CA CYS A 428 -19.90 10.94 -17.49
C CYS A 428 -19.66 11.24 -16.00
N GLY A 429 -18.83 10.42 -15.37
CA GLY A 429 -18.53 10.48 -13.94
C GLY A 429 -17.06 10.77 -13.65
N LEU A 430 -16.77 11.24 -12.43
CA LEU A 430 -15.41 11.45 -11.97
C LEU A 430 -14.84 10.22 -11.27
N LEU A 431 -13.57 9.91 -11.56
CA LEU A 431 -12.82 8.95 -10.76
C LEU A 431 -12.52 9.54 -9.38
N ARG A 432 -12.88 8.83 -8.31
CA ARG A 432 -12.65 9.31 -6.95
C ARG A 432 -11.21 9.07 -6.52
N GLY A 433 -10.59 10.07 -5.90
CA GLY A 433 -9.20 9.97 -5.41
C GLY A 433 -8.93 8.81 -4.44
N VAL A 434 -9.94 8.36 -3.68
CA VAL A 434 -9.82 7.19 -2.79
C VAL A 434 -9.57 5.90 -3.58
N GLU A 435 -10.14 5.77 -4.78
CA GLU A 435 -9.97 4.58 -5.62
C GLU A 435 -8.55 4.51 -6.21
N LEU A 436 -8.00 5.66 -6.59
CA LEU A 436 -6.60 5.78 -7.00
C LEU A 436 -5.67 5.48 -5.83
N ALA A 437 -5.87 6.13 -4.67
CA ALA A 437 -5.04 5.96 -3.49
C ALA A 437 -4.99 4.51 -3.02
N ASN A 438 -6.13 3.81 -2.99
CA ASN A 438 -6.16 2.40 -2.62
C ASN A 438 -5.36 1.53 -3.58
N THR A 439 -5.49 1.74 -4.90
CA THR A 439 -4.71 1.01 -5.91
C THR A 439 -3.21 1.17 -5.66
N PHE A 440 -2.72 2.38 -5.41
CA PHE A 440 -1.30 2.64 -5.12
C PHE A 440 -0.84 2.06 -3.78
N SER A 441 -1.67 2.11 -2.73
CA SER A 441 -1.34 1.54 -1.41
C SER A 441 -1.16 0.03 -1.47
N PHE A 442 -1.96 -0.67 -2.29
CA PHE A 442 -1.81 -2.12 -2.49
C PHE A 442 -0.57 -2.52 -3.30
N LEU A 443 0.12 -1.57 -3.97
CA LEU A 443 1.39 -1.86 -4.65
C LEU A 443 2.56 -2.03 -3.68
N ARG A 444 2.43 -1.59 -2.42
CA ARG A 444 3.43 -1.80 -1.35
C ARG A 444 2.76 -2.27 -0.05
N PRO A 445 2.27 -3.52 0.00
CA PRO A 445 1.45 -4.02 1.11
C PRO A 445 2.19 -4.01 2.44
N ASN A 446 3.44 -4.46 2.43
CA ASN A 446 4.27 -4.61 3.63
C ASN A 446 4.66 -3.28 4.30
N ASP A 447 4.59 -2.15 3.59
CA ASP A 447 4.95 -0.84 4.14
C ASP A 447 3.71 0.05 4.36
N LEU A 448 2.64 -0.16 3.59
CA LEU A 448 1.50 0.76 3.52
C LEU A 448 0.18 0.19 4.07
N VAL A 449 0.09 -1.13 4.25
CA VAL A 449 -1.14 -1.82 4.68
C VAL A 449 -0.92 -2.62 5.96
N TRP A 450 0.14 -3.43 6.01
CA TRP A 450 0.40 -4.40 7.08
C TRP A 450 1.41 -3.92 8.11
#